data_AF-A0A817QIK2-F1
#
_entry.id   AF-A0A817QIK2-F1
#
_cell.length_a   1.000
_cell.length_b   1.000
_cell.length_c   1.000
_cell.angle_alpha   90.00
_cell.angle_beta   90.00
_cell.angle_gamma   90.00
#
_symmetry.space_group_name_H-M   'P 1'
#
loop_
_entity.id
_entity.type
_entity.pdbx_description
1 polymer ?
#
loop_
_entity_poly.entity_id
_entity_poly.type
_entity_poly.pdbx_seq_one_letter_code
_entity_poly.pdbx_strand_id
1 'polypeptide(L)'
;PIYIHLFNGNNRKQLMTSSYHVGTYPNIIEQIKKLVDIQFRNFNIIRLKIESPALNDGVPENDNDKLLFWNKKSNYFEFHYKILVKSIMEFGKLKQLCLNQNLHLAQNTFEKTSIDEMNYIATMRLFDVGRINAIDRNDNVIRYLTQNNFPPLKVERVFVVYDSNIALDDGWSHFMSYSSVSYSTVTRTGPRYRIGFKNRKVFSRSIE
;
A
#
# COMPACT_ATOMS: atom_id res chain seq x y z
N PRO A 1 14.95 5.76 -11.32
CA PRO A 1 15.12 4.63 -10.38
C PRO A 1 15.00 5.15 -8.94
N ILE A 2 14.55 4.29 -8.03
CA ILE A 2 14.43 4.57 -6.59
C ILE A 2 15.24 3.49 -5.87
N TYR A 3 16.00 3.89 -4.85
CA TYR A 3 16.67 2.96 -3.95
C TYR A 3 16.09 3.17 -2.55
N ILE A 4 15.45 2.12 -2.04
CA ILE A 4 14.78 2.14 -0.74
C ILE A 4 15.65 1.37 0.25
N HIS A 5 15.88 1.99 1.40
CA HIS A 5 16.45 1.33 2.57
C HIS A 5 15.37 1.15 3.64
N LEU A 6 15.10 -0.10 3.98
CA LEU A 6 14.13 -0.47 5.01
C LEU A 6 14.83 -0.68 6.35
N PHE A 7 14.20 -0.21 7.43
CA PHE A 7 14.73 -0.39 8.79
C PHE A 7 14.57 -1.82 9.31
N ASN A 8 13.55 -2.53 8.80
CA ASN A 8 13.22 -3.92 9.11
C ASN A 8 13.07 -4.72 7.80
N GLY A 9 12.85 -6.03 7.90
CA GLY A 9 12.69 -6.90 6.74
C GLY A 9 13.92 -7.74 6.41
N ASN A 10 13.66 -8.83 5.70
CA ASN A 10 14.67 -9.74 5.17
C ASN A 10 15.40 -9.11 3.97
N ASN A 11 14.69 -8.32 3.15
CA ASN A 11 15.23 -7.66 1.96
C ASN A 11 15.27 -6.13 2.13
N ARG A 12 16.24 -5.64 2.93
CA ARG A 12 16.29 -4.23 3.36
C ARG A 12 16.71 -3.23 2.29
N LYS A 13 17.27 -3.71 1.18
CA LYS A 13 17.82 -2.89 0.10
C LYS A 13 17.11 -3.26 -1.17
N GLN A 14 16.35 -2.33 -1.73
CA GLN A 14 15.55 -2.58 -2.92
C GLN A 14 15.84 -1.50 -3.96
N LEU A 15 16.38 -1.92 -5.11
CA LEU A 15 16.50 -1.07 -6.29
C LEU A 15 15.24 -1.27 -7.14
N MET A 16 14.54 -0.17 -7.39
CA MET A 16 13.28 -0.17 -8.10
C MET A 16 13.34 0.83 -9.25
N THR A 17 12.52 0.58 -10.27
CA THR A 17 12.23 1.54 -11.33
C THR A 17 10.74 1.49 -11.61
N SER A 18 10.21 2.57 -12.18
CA SER A 18 8.80 2.70 -12.48
C SER A 18 8.59 3.34 -13.84
N SER A 19 7.45 3.03 -14.44
CA SER A 19 6.95 3.64 -15.67
C SER A 19 5.46 3.96 -15.46
N TYR A 20 4.97 4.97 -16.17
CA TYR A 20 3.56 5.36 -16.11
C TYR A 20 2.83 4.83 -17.34
N HIS A 21 1.65 4.26 -17.12
CA HIS A 21 0.80 3.68 -18.16
C HIS A 21 -0.64 4.14 -17.98
N VAL A 22 -1.36 4.30 -19.10
CA VAL A 22 -2.80 4.62 -19.12
C VAL A 22 -3.50 3.57 -19.94
N GLY A 23 -4.57 2.98 -19.41
CA GLY A 23 -5.36 1.98 -20.11
C GLY A 23 -6.12 1.07 -19.17
N THR A 24 -6.67 0.00 -19.74
CA THR A 24 -7.33 -1.08 -18.99
C THR A 24 -6.30 -2.08 -18.48
N TYR A 25 -6.65 -2.81 -17.41
CA TYR A 25 -5.74 -3.79 -16.81
C TYR A 25 -5.15 -4.81 -17.80
N PRO A 26 -5.92 -5.44 -18.72
CA PRO A 26 -5.35 -6.35 -19.70
C PRO A 26 -4.29 -5.69 -20.60
N ASN A 27 -4.57 -4.48 -21.09
CA ASN A 27 -3.66 -3.77 -21.98
C ASN A 27 -2.37 -3.33 -21.26
N ILE A 28 -2.48 -2.91 -20.00
CA ILE A 28 -1.32 -2.51 -19.18
C ILE A 28 -0.38 -3.70 -18.95
N ILE A 29 -0.92 -4.89 -18.69
CA ILE A 29 -0.11 -6.12 -18.50
C ILE A 29 0.73 -6.40 -19.75
N GLU A 30 0.15 -6.33 -20.95
CA GLU A 30 0.88 -6.56 -22.20
C GLU A 30 1.98 -5.51 -22.42
N GLN A 31 1.69 -4.24 -22.17
CA GLN A 31 2.68 -3.16 -22.25
C GLN A 31 3.85 -3.41 -21.30
N ILE A 32 3.56 -3.81 -20.05
CA ILE A 32 4.58 -4.07 -19.04
C ILE A 32 5.43 -5.28 -19.42
N LYS A 33 4.83 -6.38 -19.89
CA LYS A 33 5.57 -7.56 -20.39
C LYS A 33 6.56 -7.17 -21.48
N LYS A 34 6.09 -6.44 -22.50
CA LYS A 34 6.94 -5.96 -23.60
C LYS A 34 8.06 -5.04 -23.10
N LEU A 35 7.77 -4.16 -22.15
CA LEU A 35 8.75 -3.25 -21.56
C LEU A 35 9.83 -4.03 -20.80
N VAL A 36 9.44 -5.01 -19.98
CA VAL A 36 10.34 -5.91 -19.26
C VAL A 36 11.25 -6.67 -20.23
N ASP A 37 10.68 -7.27 -21.27
CA ASP A 37 11.41 -8.08 -22.25
C ASP A 37 12.41 -7.26 -23.07
N ILE A 38 12.15 -5.97 -23.31
CA ILE A 38 13.04 -5.12 -24.11
C ILE A 38 14.09 -4.45 -23.22
N GLN A 39 13.65 -3.80 -22.14
CA GLN A 39 14.51 -2.90 -21.35
C GLN A 39 15.22 -3.61 -20.20
N PHE A 40 14.63 -4.69 -19.67
CA PHE A 40 15.09 -5.33 -18.45
C PHE A 40 15.49 -6.79 -18.63
N ARG A 41 15.62 -7.28 -19.87
CA ARG A 41 16.00 -8.67 -20.16
C ARG A 41 17.30 -9.16 -19.50
N ASN A 42 18.21 -8.24 -19.21
CA ASN A 42 19.50 -8.54 -18.58
C ASN A 42 19.46 -8.39 -17.04
N PHE A 43 18.29 -8.11 -16.46
CA PHE A 43 18.10 -7.99 -15.02
C PHE A 43 17.27 -9.16 -14.50
N ASN A 44 17.64 -9.65 -13.32
CA ASN A 44 16.78 -10.57 -12.58
C ASN A 44 15.68 -9.78 -11.86
N ILE A 45 14.50 -9.70 -12.47
CA ILE A 45 13.35 -9.01 -11.86
C ILE A 45 12.74 -9.93 -10.80
N ILE A 46 12.94 -9.57 -9.54
CA ILE A 46 12.45 -10.35 -8.40
C ILE A 46 11.03 -9.98 -7.96
N ARG A 47 10.50 -8.85 -8.45
CA ARG A 47 9.13 -8.38 -8.17
C ARG A 47 8.63 -7.44 -9.27
N LEU A 48 7.40 -7.64 -9.69
CA LEU A 48 6.64 -6.72 -10.52
C LEU A 48 5.40 -6.28 -9.74
N LYS A 49 5.15 -4.97 -9.71
CA LYS A 49 3.99 -4.39 -9.05
C LYS A 49 3.27 -3.44 -9.99
N ILE A 50 1.94 -3.54 -10.02
CA ILE A 50 1.07 -2.63 -10.77
C ILE A 50 0.19 -1.91 -9.77
N GLU A 51 0.33 -0.60 -9.74
CA GLU A 51 -0.40 0.28 -8.86
C GLU A 51 -1.32 1.16 -9.68
N SER A 52 -2.53 1.35 -9.17
CA SER A 52 -3.50 2.29 -9.70
C SER A 52 -3.80 3.32 -8.61
N PRO A 53 -4.05 4.60 -8.95
CA PRO A 53 -4.72 5.51 -8.03
C PRO A 53 -5.95 4.85 -7.39
N ALA A 54 -6.11 5.03 -6.08
CA ALA A 54 -7.19 4.38 -5.32
C ALA A 54 -8.60 4.84 -5.73
N LEU A 55 -8.72 5.93 -6.50
CA LEU A 55 -10.00 6.47 -6.97
C LEU A 55 -10.34 6.07 -8.41
N ASN A 56 -9.48 5.30 -9.08
CA ASN A 56 -9.74 4.86 -10.45
C ASN A 56 -10.96 3.94 -10.53
N ASP A 57 -11.63 3.99 -11.68
CA ASP A 57 -12.70 3.05 -12.01
C ASP A 57 -12.20 1.61 -11.97
N GLY A 58 -13.03 0.72 -11.42
CA GLY A 58 -12.71 -0.71 -11.25
C GLY A 58 -12.01 -1.06 -9.94
N VAL A 59 -11.48 -0.09 -9.19
CA VAL A 59 -11.01 -0.32 -7.81
C VAL A 59 -12.22 -0.73 -6.94
N PRO A 60 -12.11 -1.76 -6.07
CA PRO A 60 -13.24 -2.27 -5.31
C PRO A 60 -13.79 -1.19 -4.38
N GLU A 61 -15.08 -0.87 -4.50
CA GLU A 61 -15.69 0.24 -3.78
C GLU A 61 -15.92 -0.09 -2.31
N ASN A 62 -16.41 -1.30 -2.05
CA ASN A 62 -16.73 -1.81 -0.72
C ASN A 62 -16.05 -3.17 -0.44
N ASP A 63 -16.10 -3.63 0.81
CA ASP A 63 -15.41 -4.86 1.23
C ASP A 63 -15.94 -6.12 0.51
N ASN A 64 -17.24 -6.14 0.16
CA ASN A 64 -17.81 -7.26 -0.60
C ASN A 64 -17.27 -7.30 -2.03
N ASP A 65 -17.15 -6.15 -2.70
CA ASP A 65 -16.51 -6.08 -4.02
C ASP A 65 -15.06 -6.57 -3.94
N LYS A 66 -14.32 -6.16 -2.90
CA LYS A 66 -12.95 -6.62 -2.67
C LYS A 66 -12.90 -8.14 -2.48
N LEU A 67 -13.82 -8.68 -1.71
CA LEU A 67 -13.90 -10.10 -1.39
C LEU A 67 -14.26 -10.95 -2.61
N LEU A 68 -15.20 -10.50 -3.44
CA LEU A 68 -15.76 -11.28 -4.54
C LEU A 68 -14.89 -11.25 -5.81
N PHE A 69 -14.24 -10.12 -6.10
CA PHE A 69 -13.62 -9.89 -7.40
C PHE A 69 -12.09 -9.80 -7.37
N TRP A 70 -11.46 -9.76 -6.20
CA TRP A 70 -10.02 -9.52 -6.07
C TRP A 70 -9.32 -10.56 -5.21
N ASN A 71 -8.07 -10.85 -5.56
CA ASN A 71 -7.26 -11.80 -4.80
C ASN A 71 -6.73 -11.14 -3.52
N LYS A 72 -7.04 -11.73 -2.36
CA LYS A 72 -6.60 -11.23 -1.05
C LYS A 72 -5.08 -11.22 -0.86
N LYS A 73 -4.34 -12.05 -1.59
CA LYS A 73 -2.88 -12.19 -1.44
C LYS A 73 -2.08 -11.21 -2.29
N SER A 74 -2.64 -10.75 -3.40
CA SER A 74 -1.92 -9.91 -4.38
C SER A 74 -2.57 -8.55 -4.62
N ASN A 75 -3.77 -8.32 -4.07
CA ASN A 75 -4.50 -7.07 -4.24
C ASN A 75 -4.87 -6.44 -2.92
N TYR A 76 -4.51 -5.18 -2.75
CA TYR A 76 -4.66 -4.48 -1.49
C TYR A 76 -4.55 -2.97 -1.71
N PHE A 77 -5.11 -2.19 -0.78
CA PHE A 77 -4.85 -0.76 -0.73
C PHE A 77 -3.50 -0.51 -0.06
N GLU A 78 -2.71 0.39 -0.62
CA GLU A 78 -1.45 0.83 -0.04
C GLU A 78 -1.43 2.36 0.06
N PHE A 79 -0.94 2.85 1.20
CA PHE A 79 -0.84 4.27 1.49
C PHE A 79 0.58 4.60 1.90
N HIS A 80 1.13 5.66 1.32
CA HIS A 80 2.46 6.16 1.68
C HIS A 80 2.35 7.55 2.26
N TYR A 81 2.83 7.71 3.50
CA TYR A 81 2.89 8.96 4.22
C TYR A 81 4.33 9.47 4.18
N LYS A 82 4.59 10.53 3.41
CA LYS A 82 5.88 11.21 3.44
C LYS A 82 5.93 12.12 4.66
N ILE A 83 6.87 11.88 5.56
CA ILE A 83 6.98 12.55 6.86
C ILE A 83 8.38 13.15 6.99
N LEU A 84 8.43 14.41 7.40
CA LEU A 84 9.66 15.10 7.73
C LEU A 84 10.08 14.79 9.17
N VAL A 85 11.35 14.47 9.38
CA VAL A 85 11.93 14.25 10.70
C VAL A 85 13.19 15.11 10.83
N LYS A 86 13.26 15.88 11.92
CA LYS A 86 14.27 16.91 12.16
C LYS A 86 15.31 16.52 13.21
N SER A 87 15.11 15.41 13.92
CA SER A 87 16.04 14.93 14.93
C SER A 87 15.97 13.43 15.16
N ILE A 88 17.00 12.87 15.78
CA ILE A 88 17.03 11.46 16.19
C ILE A 88 15.95 11.13 17.22
N MET A 89 15.59 12.08 18.09
CA MET A 89 14.51 11.91 19.07
C MET A 89 13.14 11.83 18.39
N GLU A 90 12.90 12.70 17.40
CA GLU A 90 11.69 12.64 16.57
C GLU A 90 11.60 11.33 15.80
N PHE A 91 12.72 10.84 15.25
CA PHE A 91 12.76 9.53 14.59
C PHE A 91 12.34 8.40 15.54
N GLY A 92 12.88 8.37 16.76
CA GLY A 92 12.52 7.38 17.78
C GLY A 92 11.02 7.41 18.10
N LYS A 93 10.44 8.61 18.24
CA LYS A 93 9.00 8.79 18.46
C LYS A 93 8.18 8.32 17.25
N LEU A 94 8.54 8.73 16.03
CA LEU A 94 7.86 8.33 14.80
C LEU A 94 7.87 6.81 14.63
N LYS A 95 9.01 6.16 14.89
CA LYS A 95 9.14 4.70 14.82
C LYS A 95 8.12 4.01 15.74
N GLN A 96 7.96 4.49 16.97
CA GLN A 96 6.97 3.93 17.89
C GLN A 96 5.54 4.15 17.38
N LEU A 97 5.23 5.36 16.90
CA LEU A 97 3.90 5.67 16.37
C LEU A 97 3.54 4.77 15.19
N CYS A 98 4.50 4.53 14.29
CA CYS A 98 4.34 3.61 13.18
C CYS A 98 4.07 2.18 13.66
N LEU A 99 4.81 1.71 14.67
CA LEU A 99 4.57 0.38 15.25
C LEU A 99 3.14 0.23 15.79
N ASN A 100 2.63 1.21 16.52
CA ASN A 100 1.27 1.15 17.08
C ASN A 100 0.16 1.08 16.01
N GLN A 101 0.41 1.69 14.84
CA GLN A 101 -0.51 1.73 13.72
C GLN A 101 -0.21 0.67 12.66
N ASN A 102 0.71 -0.28 12.93
CA ASN A 102 1.19 -1.27 11.97
C ASN A 102 1.65 -0.65 10.64
N LEU A 103 2.32 0.51 10.71
CA LEU A 103 2.93 1.18 9.58
C LEU A 103 4.38 0.77 9.43
N HIS A 104 4.81 0.61 8.18
CA HIS A 104 6.16 0.23 7.83
C HIS A 104 6.98 1.45 7.45
N LEU A 105 8.02 1.74 8.23
CA LEU A 105 8.88 2.89 8.02
C LEU A 105 10.04 2.54 7.09
N ALA A 106 10.27 3.38 6.10
CA ALA A 106 11.34 3.28 5.13
C ALA A 106 12.01 4.65 4.91
N GLN A 107 13.26 4.63 4.43
CA GLN A 107 13.98 5.82 4.02
C GLN A 107 14.28 5.74 2.52
N ASN A 108 13.94 6.79 1.78
CA ASN A 108 14.43 6.97 0.41
C ASN A 108 15.83 7.56 0.49
N THR A 109 16.84 6.79 0.08
CA THR A 109 18.24 7.20 0.24
C THR A 109 18.72 8.21 -0.80
N PHE A 110 17.94 8.45 -1.87
CA PHE A 110 18.27 9.42 -2.91
C PHE A 110 17.66 10.82 -2.66
N GLU A 111 16.59 10.89 -1.87
CA GLU A 111 16.01 12.18 -1.46
C GLU A 111 16.65 12.64 -0.15
N LYS A 112 17.79 13.33 -0.25
CA LYS A 112 18.32 14.11 0.88
C LYS A 112 17.66 15.48 0.89
N THR A 113 16.94 15.78 1.97
CA THR A 113 16.69 17.15 2.41
C THR A 113 17.95 17.70 3.08
N SER A 114 17.93 18.94 3.59
CA SER A 114 19.10 19.58 4.23
C SER A 114 19.76 18.69 5.29
N ILE A 115 20.99 19.02 5.70
CA ILE A 115 21.85 18.20 6.58
C ILE A 115 21.12 17.63 7.82
N ASP A 116 20.12 18.34 8.34
CA ASP A 116 19.40 17.98 9.57
C ASP A 116 17.97 17.44 9.35
N GLU A 117 17.47 17.43 8.11
CA GLU A 117 16.11 16.98 7.79
C GLU A 117 16.13 15.73 6.91
N MET A 118 15.39 14.70 7.33
CA MET A 118 15.25 13.47 6.55
C MET A 118 13.79 13.18 6.25
N ASN A 119 13.51 12.82 4.99
CA ASN A 119 12.21 12.32 4.58
C ASN A 119 12.10 10.82 4.84
N TYR A 120 11.09 10.45 5.60
CA TYR A 120 10.70 9.07 5.82
C TYR A 120 9.39 8.78 5.13
N ILE A 121 9.22 7.52 4.72
CA ILE A 121 7.96 7.02 4.17
C ILE A 121 7.41 5.99 5.16
N ALA A 122 6.26 6.29 5.76
CA ALA A 122 5.48 5.30 6.48
C ALA A 122 4.46 4.67 5.53
N THR A 123 4.37 3.34 5.49
CA THR A 123 3.52 2.61 4.56
C THR A 123 2.46 1.80 5.31
N MET A 124 1.19 1.95 4.93
CA MET A 124 0.08 1.11 5.40
C MET A 124 -0.41 0.21 4.27
N ARG A 125 -0.76 -1.04 4.58
CA ARG A 125 -1.39 -1.97 3.64
C ARG A 125 -2.67 -2.56 4.19
N LEU A 126 -3.71 -2.61 3.37
CA LEU A 126 -5.02 -3.13 3.75
C LEU A 126 -5.55 -4.11 2.68
N PHE A 127 -5.64 -5.39 3.02
CA PHE A 127 -5.90 -6.48 2.07
C PHE A 127 -7.39 -6.81 1.86
N ASP A 128 -8.18 -6.73 2.93
CA ASP A 128 -9.56 -7.23 2.99
C ASP A 128 -10.62 -6.12 3.04
N VAL A 129 -10.29 -4.93 2.52
CA VAL A 129 -11.20 -3.79 2.53
C VAL A 129 -11.41 -3.22 1.13
N GLY A 130 -12.59 -2.67 0.91
CA GLY A 130 -12.88 -1.79 -0.21
C GLY A 130 -12.44 -0.36 0.05
N ARG A 131 -12.52 0.45 -1.00
CA ARG A 131 -12.08 1.85 -1.05
C ARG A 131 -12.65 2.71 0.07
N ILE A 132 -13.94 2.59 0.37
CA ILE A 132 -14.59 3.40 1.41
C ILE A 132 -13.89 3.20 2.76
N ASN A 133 -13.74 1.94 3.19
CA ASN A 133 -13.10 1.60 4.45
C ASN A 133 -11.59 1.84 4.43
N ALA A 134 -10.94 1.66 3.28
CA ALA A 134 -9.52 1.96 3.12
C ALA A 134 -9.23 3.46 3.31
N ILE A 135 -10.05 4.33 2.73
CA ILE A 135 -9.93 5.79 2.86
C ILE A 135 -10.22 6.23 4.30
N ASP A 136 -11.26 5.70 4.95
CA ASP A 136 -11.53 6.01 6.36
C ASP A 136 -10.35 5.64 7.28
N ARG A 137 -9.77 4.44 7.10
CA ARG A 137 -8.57 4.02 7.83
C ARG A 137 -7.37 4.92 7.53
N ASN A 138 -7.17 5.32 6.28
CA ASN A 138 -6.15 6.29 5.91
C ASN A 138 -6.34 7.62 6.65
N ASP A 139 -7.55 8.14 6.71
CA ASP A 139 -7.84 9.43 7.35
C ASP A 139 -7.66 9.35 8.86
N ASN A 140 -7.97 8.20 9.48
CA ASN A 140 -7.63 7.92 10.87
C ASN A 140 -6.12 7.98 11.13
N VAL A 141 -5.30 7.37 10.26
CA VAL A 141 -3.83 7.43 10.38
C VAL A 141 -3.31 8.86 10.20
N ILE A 142 -3.83 9.63 9.25
CA ILE A 142 -3.43 11.04 9.04
C ILE A 142 -3.74 11.86 10.30
N ARG A 143 -4.93 11.70 10.88
CA ARG A 143 -5.32 12.38 12.13
C ARG A 143 -4.38 11.98 13.26
N TYR A 144 -4.14 10.69 13.45
CA TYR A 144 -3.27 10.16 14.49
C TYR A 144 -1.84 10.71 14.39
N LEU A 145 -1.24 10.71 13.19
CA LEU A 145 0.10 11.25 12.97
C LEU A 145 0.15 12.77 13.21
N THR A 146 -0.83 13.51 12.70
CA THR A 146 -0.94 14.96 12.90
C THR A 146 -1.07 15.33 14.37
N GLN A 147 -1.95 14.65 15.12
CA GLN A 147 -2.13 14.85 16.56
C GLN A 147 -0.86 14.57 17.38
N ASN A 148 0.06 13.78 16.82
CA ASN A 148 1.34 13.46 17.44
C ASN A 148 2.52 14.31 16.93
N ASN A 149 2.23 15.41 16.22
CA ASN A 149 3.18 16.35 15.62
C ASN A 149 3.98 15.79 14.43
N PHE A 150 3.43 14.83 13.69
CA PHE A 150 4.00 14.29 12.45
C PHE A 150 3.03 14.39 11.27
N PRO A 151 2.54 15.59 10.91
CA PRO A 151 1.64 15.73 9.77
C PRO A 151 2.33 15.23 8.48
N PRO A 152 1.70 14.34 7.70
CA PRO A 152 2.26 13.92 6.41
C PRO A 152 2.36 15.10 5.44
N LEU A 153 3.54 15.30 4.84
CA LEU A 153 3.78 16.28 3.78
C LEU A 153 3.05 15.92 2.48
N LYS A 154 2.95 14.61 2.23
CA LYS A 154 2.27 14.03 1.07
C LYS A 154 1.69 12.68 1.47
N VAL A 155 0.51 12.38 0.93
CA VAL A 155 -0.12 11.06 1.06
C VAL A 155 -0.43 10.51 -0.31
N GLU A 156 0.24 9.42 -0.68
CA GLU A 156 -0.08 8.65 -1.88
C GLU A 156 -1.10 7.56 -1.53
N ARG A 157 -2.10 7.40 -2.38
CA ARG A 157 -3.24 6.49 -2.18
C ARG A 157 -3.36 5.61 -3.40
N VAL A 158 -2.94 4.36 -3.27
CA VAL A 158 -2.93 3.43 -4.40
C VAL A 158 -3.69 2.15 -4.05
N PHE A 159 -4.20 1.52 -5.09
CA PHE A 159 -4.67 0.16 -5.06
C PHE A 159 -3.70 -0.68 -5.88
N VAL A 160 -3.14 -1.72 -5.25
CA VAL A 160 -2.21 -2.66 -5.88
C VAL A 160 -3.04 -3.67 -6.67
N VAL A 161 -2.98 -3.53 -7.98
CA VAL A 161 -3.74 -4.36 -8.94
C VAL A 161 -3.02 -5.67 -9.23
N TYR A 162 -1.70 -5.68 -9.08
CA TYR A 162 -0.90 -6.89 -9.20
C TYR A 162 0.39 -6.74 -8.40
N ASP A 163 0.78 -7.81 -7.74
CA ASP A 163 2.07 -7.94 -7.07
C ASP A 163 2.55 -9.38 -7.25
N SER A 164 3.68 -9.56 -7.93
CA SER A 164 4.21 -10.89 -8.21
C SER A 164 4.92 -11.52 -7.02
N ASN A 165 5.34 -10.73 -6.02
CA ASN A 165 6.17 -11.24 -4.93
C ASN A 165 6.04 -10.38 -3.67
N ILE A 166 4.92 -10.53 -2.96
CA ILE A 166 4.68 -9.84 -1.70
C ILE A 166 5.63 -10.30 -0.58
N ALA A 167 6.11 -11.55 -0.64
CA ALA A 167 7.04 -12.12 0.35
C ALA A 167 8.41 -11.42 0.35
N LEU A 168 8.71 -10.60 -0.67
CA LEU A 168 9.89 -9.72 -0.63
C LEU A 168 9.88 -8.80 0.60
N ASP A 169 8.69 -8.50 1.12
CA ASP A 169 8.46 -7.66 2.29
C ASP A 169 8.41 -8.44 3.62
N ASP A 170 8.77 -9.72 3.61
CA ASP A 170 8.83 -10.52 4.83
C ASP A 170 9.78 -9.91 5.85
N GLY A 171 9.39 -9.99 7.12
CA GLY A 171 10.14 -9.45 8.25
C GLY A 171 9.99 -7.94 8.46
N TRP A 172 9.14 -7.26 7.68
CA TRP A 172 8.77 -5.85 7.95
C TRP A 172 8.20 -5.67 9.37
N SER A 173 7.50 -6.70 9.85
CA SER A 173 6.90 -6.76 11.18
C SER A 173 7.85 -7.48 12.15
N HIS A 174 8.74 -6.75 12.82
CA HIS A 174 9.28 -7.25 14.08
C HIS A 174 8.21 -7.09 15.16
N PHE A 175 7.29 -8.05 15.22
CA PHE A 175 6.43 -8.22 16.37
C PHE A 175 7.33 -8.67 17.54
N MET A 176 7.63 -7.77 18.47
CA MET A 176 7.65 -8.23 19.86
C MET A 176 6.19 -8.41 20.24
N SER A 177 5.78 -9.66 20.40
CA SER A 177 4.45 -10.04 20.83
C SER A 177 4.10 -9.34 22.13
N TYR A 178 3.27 -8.30 22.06
CA TYR A 178 2.47 -7.87 23.20
C TYR A 178 1.03 -8.29 22.94
N SER A 179 0.56 -9.12 23.85
CA SER A 179 -0.72 -9.82 23.86
C SER A 179 -1.89 -8.86 23.67
N SER A 180 -2.79 -9.26 22.76
CA SER A 180 -4.24 -8.97 22.74
C SER A 180 -4.73 -7.67 23.39
N VAL A 181 -4.91 -6.63 22.57
CA VAL A 181 -5.89 -5.57 22.88
C VAL A 181 -7.16 -5.88 22.09
N SER A 182 -8.18 -6.33 22.82
CA SER A 182 -9.53 -6.58 22.31
C SER A 182 -10.21 -5.26 21.96
N TYR A 183 -10.59 -5.07 20.69
CA TYR A 183 -11.54 -4.03 20.32
C TYR A 183 -12.97 -4.54 20.56
N SER A 184 -13.70 -3.84 21.40
CA SER A 184 -15.12 -4.06 21.67
C SER A 184 -15.95 -3.79 20.40
N THR A 185 -16.73 -4.80 20.00
CA THR A 185 -17.63 -4.74 18.86
C THR A 185 -18.89 -3.96 19.27
N VAL A 186 -19.14 -2.82 18.63
CA VAL A 186 -20.48 -2.21 18.67
C VAL A 186 -21.31 -2.85 17.57
N THR A 187 -22.22 -3.72 18.00
CA THR A 187 -23.29 -4.29 17.18
C THR A 187 -24.24 -3.20 16.69
N ARG A 188 -24.46 -3.12 15.39
CA ARG A 188 -25.68 -2.50 14.84
C ARG A 188 -26.40 -3.46 13.91
N THR A 189 -27.64 -3.71 14.30
CA THR A 189 -28.65 -4.62 13.78
C THR A 189 -29.32 -4.09 12.51
N GLY A 190 -29.62 -4.98 11.56
CA GLY A 190 -30.82 -4.90 10.71
C GLY A 190 -30.59 -4.78 9.19
N PRO A 191 -31.25 -5.62 8.37
CA PRO A 191 -31.04 -5.69 6.91
C PRO A 191 -31.96 -4.73 6.15
N ARG A 192 -31.49 -4.11 5.06
CA ARG A 192 -32.35 -3.55 3.99
C ARG A 192 -31.67 -3.68 2.62
N TYR A 193 -32.31 -4.43 1.75
CA TYR A 193 -31.94 -4.71 0.35
C TYR A 193 -32.00 -3.47 -0.56
N ARG A 194 -31.18 -3.44 -1.62
CA ARG A 194 -31.68 -3.27 -3.01
C ARG A 194 -30.60 -3.71 -4.01
N ILE A 195 -30.85 -4.82 -4.69
CA ILE A 195 -30.10 -5.25 -5.86
C ILE A 195 -30.46 -4.30 -7.01
N GLY A 196 -29.54 -3.43 -7.38
CA GLY A 196 -29.62 -2.62 -8.59
C GLY A 196 -28.67 -3.19 -9.65
N PHE A 197 -29.17 -4.08 -10.49
CA PHE A 197 -28.48 -4.47 -11.72
C PHE A 197 -28.41 -3.25 -12.65
N LYS A 198 -27.25 -2.60 -12.72
CA LYS A 198 -26.86 -1.80 -13.89
C LYS A 198 -25.53 -2.33 -14.40
N ASN A 199 -25.63 -3.13 -15.45
CA ASN A 199 -24.61 -3.40 -16.47
C ASN A 199 -23.15 -3.13 -16.03
N ARG A 200 -22.56 -4.04 -15.26
CA ARG A 200 -21.10 -4.16 -15.19
C ARG A 200 -20.73 -5.48 -15.83
N LYS A 201 -19.93 -5.41 -16.90
CA LYS A 201 -19.38 -6.57 -17.60
C LYS A 201 -18.58 -7.38 -16.58
N VAL A 202 -19.15 -8.49 -16.12
CA VAL A 202 -18.48 -9.49 -15.30
C VAL A 202 -17.44 -10.13 -16.20
N PHE A 203 -16.16 -9.87 -15.94
CA PHE A 203 -15.09 -10.60 -16.59
C PHE A 203 -15.03 -11.99 -15.97
N SER A 204 -15.64 -12.98 -16.62
CA SER A 204 -15.37 -14.38 -16.35
C SER A 204 -13.96 -14.69 -16.82
N ARG A 205 -13.06 -15.04 -15.89
CA ARG A 205 -11.80 -15.68 -16.23
C ARG A 205 -12.13 -17.09 -16.72
N SER A 206 -11.94 -17.35 -18.02
CA SER A 206 -11.77 -18.71 -18.51
C SER A 206 -10.50 -19.27 -17.86
N ILE A 207 -10.65 -20.40 -17.18
CA ILE A 207 -9.54 -21.22 -16.72
C ILE A 207 -9.19 -22.10 -17.92
N GLU A 208 -8.00 -21.90 -18.48
CA GLU A 208 -7.24 -22.95 -19.18
C GLU A 208 -6.01 -23.27 -18.33
#